data_AF-A0A950RG83-F1
#
_entry.id   AF-A0A950RG83-F1
#
_cell.length_a   1.000
_cell.length_b   1.000
_cell.length_c   1.000
_cell.angle_alpha   90.00
_cell.angle_beta   90.00
_cell.angle_gamma   90.00
#
_symmetry.space_group_name_H-M   'P 1'
#
loop_
_entity.id
_entity.type
_entity.pdbx_description
1 polymer ?
#
loop_
_entity_poly.entity_id
_entity_poly.type
_entity_poly.pdbx_seq_one_letter_code
_entity_poly.pdbx_strand_id
1 'polypeptide(L)'
;MVFEEIPKLPAGVSEIFAHPALDGEELRAYDTENADIRAHDAVCLTDPAVSDLLAQHGVKPISFRELRERQRAGLAGNVTANAAAETCREPR
;
A
#
# COMPACT_ATOMS: atom_id res chain seq x y z
N MET A 1 -18.64 -14.29 1.46
CA MET A 1 -17.27 -13.85 1.12
C MET A 1 -17.28 -12.35 1.13
N VAL A 2 -16.28 -11.73 1.77
CA VAL A 2 -16.29 -10.29 2.07
C VAL A 2 -15.72 -9.45 0.90
N PHE A 3 -14.86 -10.04 0.08
CA PHE A 3 -14.48 -9.55 -1.25
C PHE A 3 -14.70 -10.66 -2.27
N GLU A 4 -15.35 -10.34 -3.39
CA GLU A 4 -15.56 -11.29 -4.50
C GLU A 4 -14.50 -11.12 -5.61
N GLU A 5 -13.97 -9.90 -5.80
CA GLU A 5 -12.92 -9.60 -6.78
C GLU A 5 -12.04 -8.44 -6.31
N ILE A 6 -10.78 -8.40 -6.78
CA ILE A 6 -9.91 -7.22 -6.66
C ILE A 6 -10.22 -6.27 -7.82
N PRO A 7 -10.43 -4.96 -7.57
CA PRO A 7 -10.60 -3.98 -8.65
C PRO A 7 -9.40 -4.03 -9.60
N LYS A 8 -9.60 -3.81 -10.90
CA LYS A 8 -8.51 -3.83 -11.90
C LYS A 8 -7.46 -2.76 -11.60
N LEU A 9 -6.49 -3.09 -10.75
CA LEU A 9 -5.42 -2.20 -10.34
C LEU A 9 -4.46 -2.00 -11.53
N PRO A 10 -4.07 -0.75 -11.86
CA PRO A 10 -3.05 -0.53 -12.86
C PRO A 10 -1.71 -1.11 -12.41
N ALA A 11 -0.85 -1.44 -13.36
CA ALA A 11 0.52 -1.82 -13.05
C ALA A 11 1.22 -0.67 -12.30
N GLY A 12 1.88 -0.98 -11.20
CA GLY A 12 2.58 0.00 -10.36
C GLY A 12 2.22 -0.13 -8.88
N VAL A 13 2.21 1.00 -8.18
CA VAL A 13 1.86 1.07 -6.75
C VAL A 13 0.45 1.64 -6.64
N SER A 14 -0.42 0.93 -5.93
CA SER A 14 -1.76 1.38 -5.54
C SER A 14 -1.84 1.46 -4.02
N GLU A 15 -2.63 2.40 -3.51
CA GLU A 15 -2.89 2.56 -2.08
C GLU A 15 -4.39 2.39 -1.82
N ILE A 16 -4.72 1.62 -0.79
CA ILE A 16 -6.09 1.41 -0.33
C ILE A 16 -6.20 2.01 1.07
N PHE A 17 -7.12 2.96 1.26
CA PHE A 17 -7.41 3.56 2.54
C PHE A 17 -8.58 2.84 3.21
N ALA A 18 -8.40 2.47 4.48
CA ALA A 18 -9.42 1.84 5.30
C ALA A 18 -9.33 2.37 6.73
N HIS A 19 -10.41 2.24 7.49
CA HIS A 19 -10.51 2.73 8.85
C HIS A 19 -10.98 1.62 9.81
N PRO A 20 -10.24 0.50 9.91
CA PRO A 20 -10.64 -0.62 10.74
C PRO A 20 -10.70 -0.21 12.22
N ALA A 21 -11.81 -0.52 12.87
CA ALA A 21 -11.98 -0.40 14.31
C ALA A 21 -12.66 -1.66 14.84
N LEU A 22 -12.29 -2.07 16.06
CA LEU A 22 -13.00 -3.16 16.73
C LEU A 22 -14.40 -2.69 17.11
N ASP A 23 -15.40 -3.53 16.86
CA ASP A 23 -16.76 -3.23 17.27
C ASP A 23 -16.90 -3.32 18.79
N GLY A 24 -17.52 -2.32 19.40
CA GLY A 24 -17.64 -2.20 20.84
C GLY A 24 -18.21 -0.85 21.27
N GLU A 25 -18.51 -0.70 22.56
CA GLU A 25 -19.15 0.50 23.11
C GLU A 25 -18.40 1.78 22.78
N GLU A 26 -17.06 1.75 22.77
CA GLU A 26 -16.21 2.88 22.41
C GLU A 26 -16.42 3.33 20.95
N LEU A 27 -16.39 2.39 19.99
CA LEU A 27 -16.64 2.69 18.58
C LEU A 27 -18.04 3.27 18.39
N ARG A 28 -19.04 2.63 19.03
CA ARG A 28 -20.44 3.04 18.95
C ARG A 28 -20.71 4.40 19.58
N ALA A 29 -19.89 4.82 20.54
CA ALA A 29 -19.99 6.13 21.18
C ALA A 29 -19.27 7.23 20.38
N TYR A 30 -18.10 6.97 19.79
CA TYR A 30 -17.33 8.01 19.11
C TYR A 30 -17.79 8.24 17.65
N ASP A 31 -18.21 7.19 16.93
CA ASP A 31 -18.68 7.30 15.55
C ASP A 31 -20.11 6.78 15.40
N THR A 32 -21.06 7.66 15.66
CA THR A 32 -22.49 7.33 15.64
C THR A 32 -23.06 7.14 14.23
N GLU A 33 -22.30 7.47 13.18
CA GLU A 33 -22.78 7.43 11.79
C GLU A 33 -22.16 6.28 11.00
N ASN A 34 -20.87 6.00 11.21
CA ASN A 34 -20.09 5.10 10.37
C ASN A 34 -19.47 3.91 11.14
N ALA A 35 -19.86 3.68 12.40
CA ALA A 35 -19.35 2.57 13.20
C ALA A 35 -19.42 1.21 12.47
N ASP A 36 -20.52 0.94 11.76
CA ASP A 36 -20.68 -0.31 11.02
C ASP A 36 -19.65 -0.48 9.91
N ILE A 37 -19.32 0.58 9.18
CA ILE A 37 -18.33 0.53 8.09
C ILE A 37 -16.93 0.27 8.67
N ARG A 38 -16.61 0.87 9.83
CA ARG A 38 -15.30 0.67 10.48
C ARG A 38 -15.14 -0.72 11.08
N ALA A 39 -16.21 -1.24 11.69
CA ALA A 39 -16.26 -2.62 12.15
C ALA A 39 -16.10 -3.60 10.97
N HIS A 40 -16.77 -3.30 9.86
CA HIS A 40 -16.66 -4.07 8.64
C HIS A 40 -15.23 -4.05 8.06
N ASP A 41 -14.57 -2.89 7.99
CA ASP A 41 -13.17 -2.76 7.57
C ASP A 41 -12.23 -3.68 8.38
N ALA A 42 -12.46 -3.82 9.70
CA ALA A 42 -11.66 -4.70 10.54
C ALA A 42 -11.86 -6.18 10.19
N VAL A 43 -13.11 -6.60 9.94
CA VAL A 43 -13.43 -7.97 9.52
C VAL A 43 -12.82 -8.26 8.15
N CYS A 44 -13.04 -7.36 7.19
CA CYS A 44 -12.48 -7.39 5.84
C CYS A 44 -10.97 -7.63 5.84
N LEU A 45 -10.22 -6.76 6.51
CA LEU A 45 -8.75 -6.73 6.43
C LEU A 45 -8.06 -7.83 7.25
N THR A 46 -8.81 -8.54 8.09
CA THR A 46 -8.30 -9.67 8.87
C THR A 46 -8.72 -11.03 8.31
N ASP A 47 -9.63 -11.05 7.33
CA ASP A 47 -10.04 -12.28 6.65
C ASP A 47 -8.89 -12.83 5.78
N PRO A 48 -8.42 -14.07 6.02
CA PRO A 48 -7.39 -14.70 5.21
C PRO A 48 -7.72 -14.75 3.72
N ALA A 49 -9.01 -14.80 3.35
CA ALA A 49 -9.45 -14.81 1.97
C ALA A 49 -8.99 -13.57 1.20
N VAL A 50 -8.82 -12.42 1.86
CA VAL A 50 -8.29 -11.20 1.23
C VAL A 50 -6.83 -11.35 0.86
N SER A 51 -6.02 -11.94 1.73
CA SER A 51 -4.62 -12.24 1.43
C SER A 51 -4.50 -13.22 0.27
N ASP A 52 -5.33 -14.25 0.24
CA ASP A 52 -5.36 -15.24 -0.84
C ASP A 52 -5.76 -14.61 -2.18
N LEU A 53 -6.77 -13.73 -2.16
CA LEU A 53 -7.21 -13.01 -3.35
C LEU A 53 -6.10 -12.09 -3.89
N LEU A 54 -5.40 -11.35 -3.02
CA LEU A 54 -4.25 -10.52 -3.42
C LEU A 54 -3.16 -11.36 -4.10
N ALA A 55 -2.83 -12.51 -3.52
CA ALA A 55 -1.83 -13.43 -4.08
C ALA A 55 -2.23 -13.99 -5.45
N GLN A 56 -3.50 -14.39 -5.63
CA GLN A 56 -4.03 -14.89 -6.90
C GLN A 56 -3.92 -13.86 -8.04
N HIS A 57 -4.03 -12.57 -7.71
CA HIS A 57 -3.89 -11.47 -8.66
C HIS A 57 -2.45 -10.94 -8.79
N GLY A 58 -1.47 -11.60 -8.16
CA GLY A 58 -0.06 -11.18 -8.19
C GLY A 58 0.19 -9.84 -7.50
N VAL A 59 -0.74 -9.40 -6.64
CA VAL A 59 -0.59 -8.17 -5.86
C VAL A 59 0.29 -8.48 -4.65
N LYS A 60 1.38 -7.73 -4.52
CA LYS A 60 2.28 -7.83 -3.37
C LYS A 60 1.98 -6.70 -2.38
N PRO A 61 1.50 -7.00 -1.16
CA PRO A 61 1.44 -6.00 -0.10
C PRO A 61 2.85 -5.51 0.24
N ILE A 62 3.01 -4.20 0.34
CA ILE A 62 4.26 -3.55 0.73
C ILE A 62 4.00 -2.55 1.83
N SER A 63 5.02 -2.28 2.64
CA SER A 63 4.98 -1.17 3.59
C SER A 63 5.56 0.10 2.97
N PHE A 64 5.18 1.25 3.52
CA PHE A 64 5.83 2.53 3.17
C PHE A 64 7.33 2.54 3.43
N ARG A 65 7.82 1.74 4.39
CA ARG A 65 9.25 1.61 4.66
C ARG A 65 9.96 0.99 3.46
N GLU A 66 9.49 -0.16 2.98
CA GLU A 66 10.05 -0.85 1.80
C GLU A 66 10.01 0.08 0.57
N LEU A 67 8.87 0.74 0.34
CA LEU A 67 8.72 1.68 -0.77
C LEU A 67 9.74 2.82 -0.69
N ARG A 68 9.92 3.42 0.49
CA ARG A 68 10.85 4.53 0.71
C ARG A 68 12.30 4.12 0.56
N GLU A 69 12.66 2.93 1.02
CA GLU A 69 13.99 2.36 0.82
C GLU A 69 14.31 2.20 -0.67
N ARG A 70 13.35 1.68 -1.46
CA ARG A 70 13.48 1.55 -2.92
C ARG A 70 13.63 2.90 -3.61
N GLN A 71 12.80 3.87 -3.25
CA GLN A 71 12.89 5.23 -3.79
C GLN A 71 14.26 5.86 -3.52
N ARG A 72 14.78 5.73 -2.29
CA ARG A 72 16.11 6.23 -1.91
C ARG A 72 17.25 5.53 -2.65
N ALA A 73 17.17 4.20 -2.81
CA ALA A 73 18.15 3.44 -3.57
C ALA A 73 18.14 3.86 -5.06
N GLY A 74 16.97 4.07 -5.65
CA GLY A 74 16.82 4.56 -7.02
C GLY A 74 17.35 5.99 -7.20
N LEU A 75 17.11 6.87 -6.23
CA LEU A 75 17.70 8.22 -6.18
C LEU A 75 19.23 8.15 -6.12
N ALA A 76 19.79 7.33 -5.23
CA ALA A 76 21.24 7.16 -5.10
C ALA A 76 21.87 6.60 -6.39
N GLY A 77 21.25 5.59 -7.00
CA GLY A 77 21.68 5.04 -8.30
C GLY A 77 21.67 6.10 -9.40
N ASN A 78 20.62 6.93 -9.46
CA ASN A 78 20.52 8.01 -10.44
C ASN A 78 21.55 9.13 -10.19
N VAL A 79 21.85 9.47 -8.92
CA VAL A 79 22.90 10.44 -8.59
C VAL A 79 24.28 9.92 -8.98
N THR A 80 24.60 8.66 -8.69
CA THR A 80 25.89 8.07 -9.09
C THR A 80 26.03 7.98 -10.61
N ALA A 81 24.96 7.64 -11.33
CA ALA A 81 24.96 7.60 -12.79
C ALA A 81 25.15 8.99 -13.41
N ASN A 82 24.49 10.02 -12.86
CA ASN A 82 24.64 11.39 -13.33
C ASN A 82 26.04 11.97 -13.05
N ALA A 83 26.62 11.72 -11.87
CA ALA A 83 27.97 12.17 -11.53
C ALA A 83 29.06 11.52 -12.40
N ALA A 84 28.90 10.24 -12.74
CA ALA A 84 29.77 9.55 -13.70
C ALA A 84 29.65 10.11 -15.12
N ALA A 85 28.44 10.48 -15.55
CA ALA A 85 28.22 11.10 -16.86
C ALA A 85 28.82 12.52 -16.97
N GLU A 86 28.89 13.28 -15.88
CA GLU A 86 29.52 14.61 -15.84
C GLU A 86 31.05 14.53 -15.87
N THR A 87 31.65 13.51 -15.25
CA THR A 87 33.12 13.31 -15.24
C THR A 87 33.67 12.78 -16.57
N CYS A 88 32.85 12.12 -17.38
CA CYS A 88 33.20 11.69 -18.74
C CYS A 88 32.99 12.76 -19.83
N ARG A 89 32.55 13.99 -19.49
CA ARG A 89 32.55 15.09 -20.46
C ARG A 89 33.98 15.63 -20.60
N GLU A 90 34.65 15.24 -21.68
CA GLU A 90 35.95 15.77 -22.08
C GLU A 90 35.93 17.32 -22.10
N PRO A 91 37.01 17.98 -21.64
CA PRO A 91 37.12 19.44 -21.75
C PRO A 91 37.17 19.83 -23.23
N ARG A 92 36.32 20.80 -23.59
CA ARG A 92 36.29 21.40 -24.94
C ARG A 92 37.59 22.09 -25.30
#